data_AF-A0A7C5J1B3-F1
#
_entry.id   AF-A0A7C5J1B3-F1
#
_cell.length_a   1.000
_cell.length_b   1.000
_cell.length_c   1.000
_cell.angle_alpha   90.00
_cell.angle_beta   90.00
_cell.angle_gamma   90.00
#
_symmetry.space_group_name_H-M   'P 1'
#
loop_
_entity.id
_entity.type
_entity.pdbx_description
1 polymer ?
#
loop_
_entity_poly.entity_id
_entity_poly.type
_entity_poly.pdbx_seq_one_letter_code
_entity_poly.pdbx_strand_id
1 'polypeptide(L)' 'GGFFTTLFCDDAQEAAAKLRERGIYVVPMKGAMRVAMCSVTEAEIERIVPAVAEVLGLG' A
#
# COMPACT_ATOMS: atom_id res chain seq x y z
N GLY A 1 -12.38 -2.43 -11.86
CA GLY A 1 -11.22 -2.80 -12.67
C GLY A 1 -10.39 -1.57 -12.98
N GLY A 2 -9.08 -1.73 -13.18
CA GLY A 2 -8.12 -0.63 -13.38
C GLY A 2 -6.70 -1.04 -12.95
N PHE A 3 -5.72 -0.15 -13.09
CA PHE A 3 -4.32 -0.43 -12.76
C PHE A 3 -3.97 -0.23 -11.27
N PHE A 4 -4.84 0.42 -10.52
CA PHE A 4 -4.57 0.83 -9.16
C PHE A 4 -5.71 0.47 -8.22
N THR A 5 -5.34 0.09 -7.00
CA THR A 5 -6.24 0.02 -5.85
C THR A 5 -5.95 1.20 -4.94
N THR A 6 -6.99 1.86 -4.43
CA THR A 6 -6.87 3.01 -3.52
C THR A 6 -7.38 2.62 -2.14
N LEU A 7 -6.59 2.93 -1.11
CA LEU A 7 -6.91 2.73 0.30
C LEU A 7 -7.07 4.11 0.92
N PHE A 8 -8.20 4.37 1.59
CA PHE A 8 -8.41 5.63 2.29
C PHE A 8 -7.74 5.58 3.66
N CYS A 9 -6.89 6.55 3.93
CA CYS A 9 -6.17 6.68 5.20
C CYS A 9 -5.68 8.12 5.37
N ASP A 10 -5.75 8.64 6.59
CA ASP A 10 -5.39 10.02 6.87
C ASP A 10 -3.87 10.23 6.76
N ASP A 11 -3.08 9.28 7.25
CA ASP A 11 -1.62 9.37 7.35
C ASP A 11 -0.87 8.62 6.23
N ALA A 12 -1.33 8.80 4.98
CA ALA A 12 -0.78 8.08 3.82
C ALA A 12 0.74 8.27 3.63
N GLN A 13 1.28 9.45 3.96
CA GLN A 13 2.72 9.74 3.87
C GLN A 13 3.54 8.88 4.86
N GLU A 14 3.07 8.78 6.11
CA GLU A 14 3.72 7.97 7.13
C GLU A 14 3.61 6.49 6.78
N ALA A 15 2.44 6.04 6.33
CA ALA A 15 2.22 4.67 5.88
C ALA A 15 3.16 4.28 4.74
N ALA A 16 3.31 5.15 3.73
CA ALA A 16 4.24 4.93 2.62
C ALA A 16 5.70 4.88 3.09
N ALA A 17 6.09 5.67 4.10
CA ALA A 17 7.44 5.64 4.66
C ALA A 17 7.74 4.29 5.35
N LYS A 18 6.81 3.78 6.18
CA LYS A 18 6.92 2.47 6.84
C LYS A 18 6.96 1.32 5.83
N LEU A 19 6.16 1.39 4.76
CA LEU A 19 6.18 0.39 3.69
C LEU A 19 7.49 0.42 2.91
N ARG A 20 8.08 1.60 2.69
CA ARG A 20 9.37 1.75 2.01
C ARG A 20 10.51 1.04 2.77
N GLU A 21 10.49 1.07 4.10
CA GLU A 21 11.47 0.33 4.93
C GLU A 21 11.40 -1.20 4.72
N ARG A 22 10.26 -1.69 4.22
CA ARG A 22 10.02 -3.11 3.88
C ARG A 22 10.24 -3.41 2.39
N GLY A 23 10.73 -2.43 1.63
CA GLY A 23 10.89 -2.51 0.18
C GLY A 23 9.57 -2.55 -0.59
N ILE A 24 8.49 -1.97 -0.03
CA ILE A 24 7.18 -1.85 -0.69
C ILE A 24 6.97 -0.38 -1.06
N TYR A 25 6.81 -0.10 -2.35
CA TYR A 25 6.70 1.26 -2.86
C TYR A 25 5.28 1.52 -3.35
N VAL A 26 4.68 2.57 -2.81
CA VAL A 26 3.28 2.96 -3.02
C VAL A 26 3.21 4.46 -3.23
N VAL A 27 2.07 4.95 -3.73
CA VAL A 27 1.88 6.38 -4.01
C VAL A 27 1.00 7.00 -2.92
N PRO A 28 1.55 7.76 -1.97
CA PRO A 28 0.75 8.51 -1.01
C PRO A 28 0.03 9.68 -1.70
N MET A 29 -1.20 9.94 -1.29
CA MET A 29 -2.05 11.04 -1.72
C MET A 29 -2.71 11.69 -0.50
N LYS A 30 -3.37 12.84 -0.69
CA LYS A 30 -4.14 13.47 0.40
C LYS A 30 -5.32 12.56 0.78
N GLY A 31 -5.32 12.04 2.01
CA GLY A 31 -6.38 11.19 2.56
C GLY A 31 -6.46 9.78 1.97
N ALA A 32 -5.45 9.35 1.21
CA ALA A 32 -5.44 8.04 0.58
C ALA A 32 -4.04 7.58 0.15
N MET A 33 -3.90 6.30 -0.13
CA MET A 33 -2.72 5.66 -0.69
C MET A 33 -3.09 4.80 -1.89
N ARG A 34 -2.30 4.83 -2.96
CA ARG A 34 -2.49 3.98 -4.15
C ARG A 34 -1.43 2.89 -4.25
N VAL A 35 -1.90 1.69 -4.55
CA VAL A 35 -1.09 0.53 -4.92
C VAL A 35 -1.28 0.28 -6.41
N ALA A 36 -0.19 0.23 -7.17
CA ALA A 36 -0.20 -0.08 -8.61
C ALA A 36 -0.30 -1.60 -8.81
N MET A 37 -1.52 -2.15 -8.74
CA MET A 37 -1.75 -3.59 -8.90
C MET A 37 -1.29 -4.14 -10.25
N CYS A 38 -1.21 -3.31 -11.29
CA CYS A 38 -0.68 -3.71 -12.60
C CYS A 38 0.81 -4.08 -12.61
N SER A 39 1.57 -3.73 -11.56
CA SER A 39 3.01 -4.01 -11.45
C SER A 39 3.34 -5.02 -10.35
N VAL A 40 2.32 -5.67 -9.78
CA VAL A 40 2.47 -6.61 -8.67
C VAL A 40 2.14 -8.01 -9.18
N THR A 41 3.03 -8.96 -8.97
CA THR A 41 2.75 -10.38 -9.29
C THR A 41 1.82 -10.99 -8.25
N GLU A 42 1.08 -12.05 -8.62
CA GLU A 42 0.18 -12.73 -7.69
C GLU A 42 0.89 -13.23 -6.43
N ALA A 43 2.13 -13.74 -6.57
CA ALA A 43 2.93 -14.21 -5.45
C ALA A 43 3.31 -13.09 -4.46
N GLU A 44 3.48 -11.85 -4.93
CA GLU A 44 3.81 -10.71 -4.08
C GLU A 44 2.62 -10.21 -3.24
N ILE A 45 1.38 -10.58 -3.62
CA ILE A 45 0.17 -10.19 -2.90
C ILE A 45 0.22 -10.68 -1.45
N GLU A 46 0.69 -11.91 -1.22
CA GLU A 46 0.83 -12.51 0.11
C GLU A 46 1.80 -11.74 1.02
N ARG A 47 2.75 -11.01 0.43
CA ARG A 47 3.69 -10.14 1.17
C ARG A 47 3.13 -8.72 1.35
N ILE A 48 2.54 -8.16 0.30
CA ILE A 48 2.15 -6.74 0.26
C ILE A 48 0.89 -6.48 1.09
N VAL A 49 -0.14 -7.32 0.98
CA VAL A 49 -1.43 -7.07 1.63
C VAL A 49 -1.31 -7.06 3.16
N PRO A 50 -0.67 -8.05 3.82
CA PRO A 50 -0.50 -8.02 5.27
C PRO A 50 0.35 -6.83 5.73
N ALA A 51 1.39 -6.49 4.96
CA ALA A 51 2.25 -5.36 5.28
C ALA A 51 1.49 -4.02 5.26
N VAL A 52 0.62 -3.85 4.26
CA VAL A 52 -0.27 -2.69 4.15
C VAL A 52 -1.29 -2.68 5.28
N ALA A 53 -1.92 -3.82 5.59
CA ALA A 53 -2.89 -3.92 6.67
C ALA A 53 -2.27 -3.55 8.03
N GLU A 54 -1.09 -4.08 8.34
CA GLU A 54 -0.33 -3.80 9.56
C GLU A 54 -0.02 -2.30 9.70
N VAL A 55 0.51 -1.67 8.64
CA VAL A 55 0.88 -0.25 8.66
C VAL A 55 -0.35 0.67 8.78
N LEU A 56 -1.52 0.21 8.30
CA LEU A 56 -2.78 0.93 8.42
C LEU A 56 -3.57 0.58 9.70
N GLY A 57 -3.04 -0.29 10.57
CA GLY A 57 -3.71 -0.69 11.82
C GLY A 57 -4.97 -1.55 11.61
N LEU A 58 -5.03 -2.30 10.52
CA LEU A 58 -6.15 -3.18 10.15
C LEU A 58 -5.94 -4.65 10.57
N GLY A 59 -4.91 -4.93 11.39
CA GLY A 59 -4.50 -6.27 11.82
C GLY A 59 -4.90 -6.61 13.25
#